data_AF-A0A4R8LC43-F1
#
_entry.id   AF-A0A4R8LC43-F1
#
_cell.length_a   1.000
_cell.length_b   1.000
_cell.length_c   1.000
_cell.angle_alpha   90.00
_cell.angle_beta   90.00
_cell.angle_gamma   90.00
#
_symmetry.space_group_name_H-M   'P 1'
#
loop_
_entity.id
_entity.type
_entity.pdbx_description
1 polymer ?
#
loop_
_entity_poly.entity_id
_entity_poly.type
_entity_poly.pdbx_seq_one_letter_code
_entity_poly.pdbx_strand_id
1 'polypeptide(L)'
;MKEGFKWVGAVYFPRGQQSFNAIKTKFQADFDGVIKNQADAFVFVTNQELSVSERKELMTLHLDYRIEVHHLERIVNILNTPSNYGVRLEFLDIEITPEEQLAYFAERDKTFLAMMEKFDKFTEARMMRHDDEECEGRTVEEISGAITELLDKIWYDRHLSLKYRVRTGQETVDPEIWKGALKSARAVVRRYGRENLGPWTDFEWGMLNGKLSALRWVLGDDWDMLDT
;
A
#
# COMPACT_ATOMS: atom_id res chain seq x y z
N MET A 1 -13.04 9.12 3.54
CA MET A 1 -14.10 9.89 2.85
C MET A 1 -15.44 9.23 3.12
N LYS A 2 -16.59 9.91 3.01
CA LYS A 2 -17.89 9.25 3.23
C LYS A 2 -18.25 8.40 2.01
N GLU A 3 -18.73 7.18 2.24
CA GLU A 3 -19.25 6.29 1.20
C GLU A 3 -20.44 6.92 0.47
N GLY A 4 -20.55 6.70 -0.84
CA GLY A 4 -21.66 7.16 -1.67
C GLY A 4 -21.48 8.52 -2.37
N PHE A 5 -20.37 9.23 -2.15
CA PHE A 5 -20.03 10.47 -2.87
C PHE A 5 -18.98 10.18 -3.94
N LYS A 6 -19.14 10.76 -5.14
CA LYS A 6 -18.10 10.80 -6.17
C LYS A 6 -17.16 11.97 -5.85
N TRP A 7 -15.88 11.68 -5.63
CA TRP A 7 -14.88 12.68 -5.29
C TRP A 7 -13.96 12.98 -6.48
N VAL A 8 -13.57 14.25 -6.63
CA VAL A 8 -12.41 14.65 -7.43
C VAL A 8 -11.30 15.09 -6.49
N GLY A 9 -10.11 14.54 -6.68
CA GLY A 9 -8.91 14.91 -5.95
C GLY A 9 -7.97 15.77 -6.79
N ALA A 10 -7.40 16.78 -6.15
CA ALA A 10 -6.38 17.63 -6.72
C ALA A 10 -5.19 17.78 -5.78
N VAL A 11 -4.00 17.80 -6.38
CA VAL A 11 -2.72 17.79 -5.68
C VAL A 11 -1.91 18.99 -6.15
N TYR A 12 -1.48 19.84 -5.21
CA TYR A 12 -0.67 21.01 -5.50
C TYR A 12 0.54 21.11 -4.56
N PHE A 13 1.69 20.63 -5.05
CA PHE A 13 2.93 20.51 -4.29
C PHE A 13 4.08 21.30 -4.95
N PRO A 14 3.96 22.62 -5.13
CA PRO A 14 5.03 23.42 -5.73
C PRO A 14 6.23 23.52 -4.77
N ARG A 15 7.39 23.88 -5.33
CA ARG A 15 8.59 24.17 -4.53
C ARG A 15 8.46 25.55 -3.90
N GLY A 16 8.75 25.64 -2.61
CA GLY A 16 8.66 26.88 -1.84
C GLY A 16 7.22 27.36 -1.60
N GLN A 17 7.07 28.33 -0.71
CA GLN A 17 5.77 28.92 -0.39
C GLN A 17 5.31 29.83 -1.52
N GLN A 18 4.08 29.60 -1.98
CA GLN A 18 3.38 30.39 -2.98
C GLN A 18 2.48 31.42 -2.32
N SER A 19 2.12 32.46 -3.08
CA SER A 19 1.10 33.40 -2.63
C SER A 19 -0.27 32.72 -2.58
N PHE A 20 -1.12 33.15 -1.64
CA PHE A 20 -2.48 32.63 -1.53
C PHE A 20 -3.28 32.81 -2.83
N ASN A 21 -3.10 33.92 -3.54
CA ASN A 21 -3.75 34.13 -4.85
C ASN A 21 -3.36 33.07 -5.88
N ALA A 22 -2.09 32.65 -5.92
CA ALA A 22 -1.64 31.59 -6.82
C ALA A 22 -2.26 30.24 -6.42
N ILE A 23 -2.28 29.92 -5.12
CA ILE A 23 -2.90 28.71 -4.58
C ILE A 23 -4.40 28.68 -4.92
N LYS A 24 -5.11 29.78 -4.69
CA LYS A 24 -6.54 29.94 -4.96
C LYS A 24 -6.86 29.80 -6.45
N THR A 25 -6.03 30.37 -7.32
CA THR A 25 -6.17 30.23 -8.77
C THR A 25 -6.05 28.76 -9.19
N LYS A 26 -5.05 28.04 -8.67
CA LYS A 26 -4.87 26.61 -8.93
C LYS A 26 -6.02 25.78 -8.38
N PHE A 27 -6.46 26.07 -7.15
CA PHE A 27 -7.61 25.43 -6.52
C PHE A 27 -8.86 25.53 -7.41
N GLN A 28 -9.18 26.72 -7.92
CA GLN A 28 -10.35 26.93 -8.79
C GLN A 28 -10.21 26.19 -10.12
N ALA A 29 -9.04 26.27 -10.76
CA ALA A 29 -8.79 25.54 -12.01
C ALA A 29 -8.94 24.02 -11.86
N ASP A 30 -8.55 23.47 -10.70
CA ASP A 30 -8.73 22.05 -10.40
C ASP A 30 -10.19 21.71 -10.03
N PHE A 31 -10.89 22.64 -9.40
CA PHE A 31 -12.29 22.49 -9.05
C PHE A 31 -13.18 22.32 -10.29
N ASP A 32 -12.81 22.90 -11.44
CA ASP A 32 -13.51 22.67 -12.72
C ASP A 32 -13.59 21.17 -13.08
N GLY A 33 -12.63 20.36 -12.59
CA GLY A 33 -12.66 18.91 -12.70
C GLY A 33 -13.87 18.27 -12.02
N VAL A 34 -14.38 18.85 -10.93
CA VAL A 34 -15.59 18.41 -10.22
C VAL A 34 -16.80 18.53 -11.15
N ILE A 35 -16.96 19.69 -11.77
CA ILE A 35 -18.06 19.97 -12.71
C ILE A 35 -17.98 19.05 -13.93
N LYS A 36 -16.79 18.96 -14.53
CA LYS A 36 -16.56 18.12 -15.72
C LYS A 36 -16.87 16.65 -15.47
N ASN A 37 -16.56 16.14 -14.28
CA ASN A 37 -16.77 14.74 -13.93
C ASN A 37 -18.12 14.48 -13.24
N GLN A 38 -18.97 15.50 -13.08
CA GLN A 38 -20.23 15.41 -12.33
C GLN A 38 -20.01 14.78 -10.96
N ALA A 39 -18.97 15.25 -10.25
CA ALA A 39 -18.62 14.78 -8.93
C ALA A 39 -19.33 15.60 -7.85
N ASP A 40 -19.55 14.97 -6.70
CA ASP A 40 -20.31 15.55 -5.59
C ASP A 40 -19.41 16.31 -4.61
N ALA A 41 -18.10 16.03 -4.65
CA ALA A 41 -17.15 16.51 -3.66
C ALA A 41 -15.74 16.72 -4.23
N PHE A 42 -14.99 17.59 -3.57
CA PHE A 42 -13.64 17.98 -3.95
C PHE A 42 -12.67 17.86 -2.79
N VAL A 43 -11.51 17.25 -3.03
CA VAL A 43 -10.40 17.25 -2.08
C VAL A 43 -9.19 17.93 -2.70
N PHE A 44 -8.66 18.93 -2.00
CA PHE A 44 -7.45 19.66 -2.42
C PHE A 44 -6.34 19.39 -1.41
N VAL A 45 -5.26 18.77 -1.87
CA VAL A 45 -4.11 18.39 -1.05
C VAL A 45 -2.93 19.27 -1.43
N THR A 46 -2.28 19.89 -0.44
CA THR A 46 -1.17 20.82 -0.71
C THR A 46 -0.11 20.83 0.38
N ASN A 47 1.15 21.01 -0.03
CA ASN A 47 2.29 21.25 0.88
C ASN A 47 2.46 22.73 1.26
N GLN A 48 1.51 23.59 0.88
CA GLN A 48 1.58 25.03 1.12
C GLN A 48 1.03 25.39 2.49
N GLU A 49 1.68 26.33 3.18
CA GLU A 49 1.15 26.90 4.41
C GLU A 49 -0.08 27.74 4.10
N LEU A 50 -1.15 27.53 4.87
CA LEU A 50 -2.41 28.24 4.75
C LEU A 50 -2.89 28.62 6.15
N SER A 51 -3.23 29.88 6.35
CA SER A 51 -3.88 30.36 7.57
C SER A 51 -5.30 29.78 7.73
N VAL A 52 -5.84 29.86 8.95
CA VAL A 52 -7.21 29.42 9.23
C VAL A 52 -8.24 30.13 8.35
N SER A 53 -8.05 31.45 8.11
CA SER A 53 -8.91 32.25 7.25
C SER A 53 -8.84 31.83 5.79
N GLU A 54 -7.64 31.61 5.25
CA GLU A 54 -7.43 31.19 3.86
C GLU A 54 -8.03 29.81 3.60
N ARG A 55 -7.86 28.87 4.54
CA ARG A 55 -8.49 27.54 4.42
C ARG A 55 -10.02 27.65 4.43
N LYS A 56 -10.58 28.46 5.33
CA LYS A 56 -12.02 28.69 5.39
C LYS A 56 -12.53 29.31 4.09
N GLU A 57 -11.79 30.28 3.56
CA GLU A 57 -12.11 30.90 2.27
C GLU A 57 -12.20 29.84 1.16
N LEU A 58 -11.14 29.02 0.97
CA LEU A 58 -11.14 27.96 -0.06
C LEU A 58 -12.31 26.97 0.11
N MET A 59 -12.61 26.58 1.35
CA MET A 59 -13.70 25.64 1.65
C MET A 59 -15.10 26.24 1.43
N THR A 60 -15.23 27.57 1.39
CA THR A 60 -16.50 28.28 1.19
C THR A 60 -16.69 28.84 -0.22
N LEU A 61 -15.73 28.64 -1.13
CA LEU A 61 -15.81 29.15 -2.50
C LEU A 61 -16.99 28.56 -3.29
N HIS A 62 -17.32 27.29 -3.07
CA HIS A 62 -18.45 26.61 -3.72
C HIS A 62 -19.30 25.90 -2.66
N LEU A 63 -20.23 26.63 -2.05
CA LEU A 63 -21.06 26.17 -0.92
C LEU A 63 -21.96 24.97 -1.27
N ASP A 64 -22.26 24.75 -2.55
CA ASP A 64 -23.07 23.63 -3.02
C ASP A 64 -22.30 22.30 -3.00
N TYR A 65 -20.97 22.34 -2.85
CA TYR A 65 -20.10 21.18 -2.92
C TYR A 65 -19.40 20.94 -1.61
N ARG A 66 -19.16 19.66 -1.31
CA ARG A 66 -18.34 19.29 -0.17
C ARG A 66 -16.87 19.43 -0.52
N ILE A 67 -16.21 20.43 0.06
CA ILE A 67 -14.78 20.71 -0.14
C ILE A 67 -13.98 20.32 1.11
N GLU A 68 -12.92 19.54 0.93
CA GLU A 68 -11.93 19.26 1.98
C GLU A 68 -10.54 19.73 1.54
N VAL A 69 -9.91 20.58 2.36
CA VAL A 69 -8.52 21.03 2.15
C VAL A 69 -7.61 20.29 3.13
N HIS A 70 -6.68 19.50 2.61
CA HIS A 70 -5.64 18.83 3.38
C HIS A 70 -4.33 19.58 3.17
N HIS A 71 -3.88 20.22 4.24
CA HIS A 71 -2.64 20.98 4.30
C HIS A 71 -1.75 20.39 5.41
N LEU A 72 -0.45 20.62 5.29
CA LEU A 72 0.64 20.25 6.20
C LEU A 72 0.24 19.42 7.43
N GLU A 73 -0.29 20.04 8.49
CA GLU A 73 -0.62 19.34 9.75
C GLU A 73 -1.54 18.13 9.55
N ARG A 74 -2.55 18.26 8.71
CA ARG A 74 -3.48 17.17 8.44
C ARG A 74 -2.81 16.06 7.63
N ILE A 75 -1.94 16.41 6.70
CA ILE A 75 -1.16 15.43 5.92
C ILE A 75 -0.20 14.68 6.85
N VAL A 76 0.52 15.42 7.70
CA VAL A 76 1.44 14.85 8.70
C VAL A 76 0.71 13.92 9.64
N ASN A 77 -0.46 14.30 10.16
CA ASN A 77 -1.25 13.45 11.05
C ASN A 77 -1.74 12.16 10.36
N ILE A 78 -2.12 12.25 9.07
CA ILE A 78 -2.47 11.06 8.28
C ILE A 78 -1.24 10.15 8.15
N LEU A 79 -0.10 10.70 7.73
CA LEU A 79 1.15 9.95 7.57
C LEU A 79 1.66 9.36 8.90
N ASN A 80 1.38 10.01 10.03
CA ASN A 80 1.73 9.55 11.37
C ASN A 80 0.74 8.53 11.97
N THR A 81 -0.23 8.05 11.18
CA THR A 81 -1.11 6.94 11.58
C THR A 81 -0.42 5.61 11.30
N PRO A 82 -0.60 4.57 12.15
CA PRO A 82 0.07 3.28 11.98
C PRO A 82 -0.03 2.69 10.58
N SER A 83 -1.22 2.74 9.97
CA SER A 83 -1.47 2.25 8.61
C SER A 83 -0.59 2.89 7.52
N ASN A 84 0.01 4.05 7.78
CA ASN A 84 0.79 4.83 6.81
C ASN A 84 2.30 4.86 7.09
N TYR A 85 2.80 4.15 8.11
CA TYR A 85 4.24 4.11 8.40
C TYR A 85 5.06 3.47 7.27
N GLY A 86 4.52 2.45 6.59
CA GLY A 86 5.15 1.88 5.39
C GLY A 86 5.32 2.91 4.27
N VAL A 87 4.29 3.73 4.03
CA VAL A 87 4.30 4.81 3.01
C VAL A 87 5.36 5.87 3.34
N ARG A 88 5.52 6.21 4.63
CA ARG A 88 6.56 7.14 5.09
C ARG A 88 7.96 6.61 4.80
N LEU A 89 8.19 5.32 5.05
CA LEU A 89 9.47 4.69 4.78
C LEU A 89 9.76 4.66 3.27
N GLU A 90 8.79 4.25 2.46
CA GLU A 90 8.97 4.06 1.02
C GLU A 90 9.17 5.37 0.25
N PHE A 91 8.35 6.39 0.54
CA PHE A 91 8.31 7.60 -0.29
C PHE A 91 9.03 8.80 0.31
N LEU A 92 9.31 8.78 1.63
CA LEU A 92 9.93 9.90 2.34
C LEU A 92 11.23 9.51 3.03
N ASP A 93 11.67 8.24 2.92
CA ASP A 93 12.84 7.70 3.62
C ASP A 93 12.82 7.96 5.13
N ILE A 94 11.61 8.00 5.73
CA ILE A 94 11.47 8.18 7.18
C ILE A 94 11.44 6.81 7.84
N GLU A 95 12.51 6.49 8.56
CA GLU A 95 12.63 5.22 9.30
C GLU A 95 11.49 5.05 10.33
N ILE A 96 11.04 3.80 10.46
CA ILE A 96 9.97 3.42 11.38
C ILE A 96 10.60 3.06 12.72
N THR A 97 10.21 3.75 13.80
CA THR A 97 10.73 3.42 15.14
C THR A 97 10.19 2.08 15.65
N PRO A 98 10.83 1.43 16.64
CA PRO A 98 10.30 0.20 17.23
C PRO A 98 8.87 0.35 17.79
N GLU A 99 8.55 1.50 18.37
CA GLU A 99 7.20 1.81 18.89
C GLU A 99 6.19 1.94 17.75
N GLU A 100 6.58 2.61 16.66
CA GLU A 100 5.77 2.73 15.44
C GLU A 100 5.56 1.37 14.78
N GLN A 101 6.57 0.49 14.76
CA GLN A 101 6.45 -0.89 14.27
C GLN A 101 5.42 -1.69 15.09
N LEU A 102 5.49 -1.61 16.42
CA LEU A 102 4.50 -2.27 17.30
C LEU A 102 3.09 -1.75 17.05
N ALA A 103 2.93 -0.44 16.89
CA ALA A 103 1.64 0.17 16.57
C ALA A 103 1.11 -0.28 15.20
N TYR A 104 1.99 -0.38 14.20
CA TYR A 104 1.64 -0.92 12.88
C TYR A 104 1.15 -2.37 12.96
N PHE A 105 1.87 -3.25 13.66
CA PHE A 105 1.44 -4.64 13.82
C PHE A 105 0.10 -4.76 14.54
N ALA A 106 -0.09 -3.99 15.62
CA ALA A 106 -1.35 -3.98 16.35
C ALA A 106 -2.54 -3.54 15.47
N GLU A 107 -2.35 -2.53 14.60
CA GLU A 107 -3.40 -2.06 13.71
C GLU A 107 -3.66 -3.02 12.54
N ARG A 108 -2.60 -3.61 12.00
CA ARG A 108 -2.70 -4.66 10.97
C ARG A 108 -3.46 -5.87 11.50
N ASP A 109 -3.16 -6.32 12.71
CA ASP A 109 -3.81 -7.49 13.32
C ASP A 109 -5.31 -7.22 13.55
N LYS A 110 -5.71 -6.01 13.96
CA LYS A 110 -7.13 -5.63 14.03
C LYS A 110 -7.81 -5.63 12.67
N THR A 111 -7.12 -5.08 11.66
CA THR A 111 -7.65 -5.02 10.29
C THR A 111 -7.84 -6.43 9.74
N PHE A 112 -6.87 -7.30 10.00
CA PHE A 112 -6.91 -8.71 9.65
C PHE A 112 -8.07 -9.44 10.35
N LEU A 113 -8.26 -9.24 11.65
CA LEU A 113 -9.39 -9.81 12.40
C LEU A 113 -10.75 -9.32 11.85
N ALA A 114 -10.89 -8.02 11.58
CA ALA A 114 -12.11 -7.47 11.01
C ALA A 114 -12.39 -8.00 9.59
N MET A 115 -11.33 -8.26 8.82
CA MET A 115 -11.43 -8.88 7.50
C MET A 115 -11.83 -10.35 7.58
N MET A 116 -11.25 -11.10 8.54
CA MET A 116 -11.67 -12.47 8.84
C MET A 116 -13.15 -12.55 9.21
N GLU A 117 -13.64 -11.69 10.10
CA GLU A 117 -15.07 -11.67 10.47
C GLU A 117 -15.99 -11.38 9.28
N LYS A 118 -15.56 -10.50 8.37
CA LYS A 118 -16.31 -10.22 7.13
C LYS A 118 -16.28 -11.42 6.18
N PHE A 119 -15.15 -12.11 6.11
CA PHE A 119 -14.99 -13.31 5.29
C PHE A 119 -15.86 -14.45 5.81
N ASP A 120 -15.88 -14.68 7.13
CA ASP A 120 -16.75 -15.67 7.76
C ASP A 120 -18.23 -15.39 7.49
N LYS A 121 -18.67 -14.13 7.59
CA LYS A 121 -20.04 -13.75 7.22
C LYS A 121 -20.33 -13.96 5.74
N PHE A 122 -19.34 -13.76 4.88
CA PHE A 122 -19.48 -13.99 3.45
C PHE A 122 -19.56 -15.48 3.11
N THR A 123 -18.73 -16.32 3.73
CA THR A 123 -18.77 -17.78 3.55
C THR A 123 -20.06 -18.37 4.12
N GLU A 124 -20.52 -17.95 5.30
CA GLU A 124 -21.84 -18.30 5.84
C GLU A 124 -22.98 -17.92 4.89
N ALA A 125 -22.96 -16.69 4.35
CA ALA A 125 -23.96 -16.22 3.39
C ALA A 125 -23.89 -16.93 2.02
N ARG A 126 -22.76 -17.54 1.68
CA ARG A 126 -22.57 -18.35 0.47
C ARG A 126 -23.02 -19.80 0.70
N MET A 127 -22.75 -20.38 1.87
CA MET A 127 -23.26 -21.70 2.27
C MET A 127 -24.78 -21.75 2.37
N MET A 128 -25.44 -20.62 2.66
CA MET A 128 -26.90 -20.49 2.66
C MET A 128 -27.54 -20.41 1.26
N ARG A 129 -26.76 -20.22 0.19
CA ARG A 129 -27.25 -20.22 -1.20
C ARG A 129 -27.01 -21.60 -1.82
N HIS A 130 -27.97 -22.49 -1.61
CA HIS A 130 -28.08 -23.76 -2.33
C HIS A 130 -28.45 -23.50 -3.80
N ASP A 131 -27.43 -23.28 -4.65
CA ASP A 131 -27.38 -23.66 -6.07
C ASP A 131 -26.21 -22.91 -6.69
N ASP A 132 -25.11 -23.62 -6.91
CA ASP A 132 -24.15 -23.49 -8.00
C ASP A 132 -23.12 -24.60 -7.76
N GLU A 133 -22.74 -25.36 -8.80
CA GLU A 133 -21.79 -26.49 -8.77
C GLU A 133 -20.67 -26.28 -7.73
N GLU A 134 -20.42 -27.28 -6.88
CA GLU A 134 -19.45 -27.28 -5.77
C GLU A 134 -18.04 -26.89 -6.24
N CYS A 135 -17.80 -25.59 -6.38
CA CYS A 135 -16.48 -25.03 -6.49
C CYS A 135 -16.04 -24.70 -5.06
N GLU A 136 -15.54 -25.72 -4.35
CA GLU A 136 -14.84 -25.53 -3.08
C GLU A 136 -13.62 -24.64 -3.34
N GLY A 137 -13.77 -23.34 -3.12
CA GLY A 137 -12.67 -22.38 -3.23
C GLY A 137 -11.58 -22.68 -2.21
N ARG A 138 -10.34 -22.23 -2.49
CA ARG A 138 -9.23 -22.32 -1.53
C ARG A 138 -9.57 -21.53 -0.26
N THR A 139 -9.22 -22.06 0.91
CA THR A 139 -9.38 -21.32 2.17
C THR A 139 -8.37 -20.18 2.26
N VAL A 140 -8.62 -19.23 3.17
CA VAL A 140 -7.69 -18.11 3.42
C VAL A 140 -6.33 -18.62 3.87
N GLU A 141 -6.28 -19.71 4.65
CA GLU A 141 -5.05 -20.34 5.11
C GLU A 141 -4.26 -20.95 3.94
N GLU A 142 -4.93 -21.61 3.00
CA GLU A 142 -4.29 -22.14 1.79
C GLU A 142 -3.73 -21.01 0.92
N ILE A 143 -4.50 -19.93 0.73
CA ILE A 143 -4.08 -18.75 -0.05
C ILE A 143 -2.88 -18.06 0.62
N SER A 144 -2.95 -17.82 1.94
CA SER A 144 -1.87 -17.21 2.71
C SER A 144 -0.60 -18.07 2.72
N GLY A 145 -0.75 -19.39 2.82
CA GLY A 145 0.35 -20.35 2.69
C GLY A 145 1.04 -20.26 1.33
N ALA A 146 0.25 -20.21 0.24
CA ALA A 146 0.76 -20.05 -1.11
C ALA A 146 1.47 -18.71 -1.33
N ILE A 147 0.93 -17.60 -0.80
CA ILE A 147 1.58 -16.28 -0.84
C ILE A 147 2.93 -16.33 -0.13
N THR A 148 2.99 -16.92 1.07
CA THR A 148 4.22 -17.06 1.85
C THR A 148 5.29 -17.84 1.07
N GLU A 149 4.89 -18.93 0.41
CA GLU A 149 5.80 -19.71 -0.42
C GLU A 149 6.34 -18.92 -1.61
N LEU A 150 5.47 -18.18 -2.32
CA LEU A 150 5.88 -17.35 -3.45
C LEU A 150 6.84 -16.24 -3.01
N LEU A 151 6.56 -15.60 -1.87
CA LEU A 151 7.44 -14.60 -1.28
C LEU A 151 8.81 -15.15 -0.95
N ASP A 152 8.87 -16.30 -0.26
CA ASP A 152 10.12 -16.94 0.11
C ASP A 152 10.97 -17.29 -1.13
N LYS A 153 10.32 -17.77 -2.21
CA LYS A 153 10.97 -18.12 -3.48
C LYS A 153 11.52 -16.89 -4.22
N ILE A 154 10.71 -15.84 -4.34
CA ILE A 154 11.10 -14.59 -5.02
C ILE A 154 12.22 -13.89 -4.23
N TRP A 155 12.07 -13.78 -2.91
CA TRP A 155 13.09 -13.20 -2.05
C TRP A 155 14.42 -13.96 -2.15
N TYR A 156 14.39 -15.30 -2.18
CA TYR A 156 15.61 -16.11 -2.27
C TYR A 156 16.38 -15.87 -3.57
N ASP A 157 15.68 -15.82 -4.70
CA ASP A 157 16.27 -15.54 -6.01
C ASP A 157 16.91 -14.14 -6.05
N ARG A 158 16.20 -13.12 -5.54
CA ARG A 158 16.73 -11.76 -5.37
C ARG A 158 17.94 -11.74 -4.42
N HIS A 159 17.92 -12.51 -3.34
CA HIS A 159 19.03 -12.62 -2.40
C HIS A 159 20.28 -13.25 -3.04
N LEU A 160 20.13 -14.21 -3.96
CA LEU A 160 21.26 -14.74 -4.74
C LEU A 160 21.90 -13.68 -5.63
N SER A 161 21.08 -12.83 -6.26
CA SER A 161 21.55 -11.68 -7.04
C SER A 161 22.30 -10.68 -6.17
N LEU A 162 21.76 -10.31 -5.01
CA LEU A 162 22.43 -9.46 -4.03
C LEU A 162 23.76 -10.07 -3.56
N LYS A 163 23.77 -11.37 -3.25
CA LYS A 163 24.97 -12.11 -2.85
C LYS A 163 26.05 -12.06 -3.91
N TYR A 164 25.68 -12.14 -5.19
CA TYR A 164 26.62 -11.98 -6.28
C TYR A 164 27.23 -10.58 -6.29
N ARG A 165 26.41 -9.53 -6.21
CA ARG A 165 26.86 -8.12 -6.24
C ARG A 165 27.76 -7.76 -5.06
N VAL A 166 27.41 -8.23 -3.85
CA VAL A 166 28.24 -8.08 -2.65
C VAL A 166 29.58 -8.79 -2.83
N ARG A 167 29.59 -10.01 -3.37
CA ARG A 167 30.82 -10.77 -3.62
C ARG A 167 31.72 -10.10 -4.67
N THR A 168 31.14 -9.44 -5.68
CA THR A 168 31.88 -8.71 -6.72
C THR A 168 32.25 -7.29 -6.30
N GLY A 169 31.90 -6.86 -5.09
CA GLY A 169 32.19 -5.51 -4.58
C GLY A 169 31.37 -4.39 -5.24
N GLN A 170 30.25 -4.73 -5.90
CA GLN A 170 29.34 -3.76 -6.53
C GLN A 170 28.38 -3.13 -5.51
N GLU A 171 28.15 -3.80 -4.38
CA GLU A 171 27.19 -3.38 -3.35
C GLU A 171 27.75 -3.73 -1.97
N THR A 172 27.50 -2.87 -0.99
CA THR A 172 27.92 -3.08 0.41
C THR A 172 26.69 -3.17 1.30
N VAL A 173 26.62 -4.21 2.13
CA VAL A 173 25.53 -4.44 3.07
C VAL A 173 26.10 -4.45 4.48
N ASP A 174 25.36 -3.91 5.45
CA ASP A 174 25.74 -3.97 6.85
C ASP A 174 26.02 -5.42 7.31
N PRO A 175 27.11 -5.69 8.05
CA PRO A 175 27.48 -7.05 8.44
C PRO A 175 26.44 -7.80 9.27
N GLU A 176 25.70 -7.14 10.16
CA GLU A 176 24.68 -7.81 10.98
C GLU A 176 23.42 -8.08 10.16
N ILE A 177 23.02 -7.16 9.28
CA ILE A 177 21.94 -7.39 8.31
C ILE A 177 22.29 -8.56 7.39
N TRP A 178 23.53 -8.58 6.89
CA TRP A 178 24.00 -9.63 5.99
C TRP A 178 23.99 -11.01 6.65
N LYS A 179 24.42 -11.09 7.91
CA LYS A 179 24.37 -12.31 8.73
C LYS A 179 22.93 -12.79 8.94
N GLY A 180 21.99 -11.87 9.16
CA GLY A 180 20.55 -12.15 9.20
C GLY A 180 20.03 -12.73 7.88
N ALA A 181 20.32 -12.07 6.76
CA ALA A 181 19.92 -12.52 5.43
C ALA A 181 20.45 -13.94 5.10
N LEU A 182 21.72 -14.24 5.44
CA LEU A 182 22.30 -15.58 5.27
C LEU A 182 21.64 -16.64 6.14
N LYS A 183 21.07 -16.27 7.29
CA LYS A 183 20.31 -17.19 8.16
C LYS A 183 18.93 -17.46 7.55
N SER A 184 18.24 -16.44 7.05
CA SER A 184 16.95 -16.57 6.36
C SER A 184 17.08 -17.39 5.08
N ALA A 185 18.11 -17.16 4.26
CA ALA A 185 18.38 -17.95 3.06
C ALA A 185 18.58 -19.44 3.36
N ARG A 186 19.25 -19.77 4.47
CA ARG A 186 19.38 -21.15 4.94
C ARG A 186 18.04 -21.74 5.40
N ALA A 187 17.16 -20.94 6.00
CA ALA A 187 15.84 -21.39 6.42
C ALA A 187 14.95 -21.70 5.21
N VAL A 188 14.95 -20.83 4.20
CA VAL A 188 14.22 -21.03 2.94
C VAL A 188 14.68 -22.30 2.22
N VAL A 189 16.00 -22.51 2.10
CA VAL A 189 16.56 -23.76 1.51
C VAL A 189 16.13 -25.01 2.28
N ARG A 190 16.08 -24.95 3.61
CA ARG A 190 15.61 -26.08 4.42
C ARG A 190 14.11 -26.35 4.25
N ARG A 191 13.31 -25.29 4.05
CA ARG A 191 11.85 -25.38 3.96
C ARG A 191 11.39 -25.93 2.61
N TYR A 192 12.03 -25.52 1.51
CA TYR A 192 11.57 -25.84 0.16
C TYR A 192 12.47 -26.78 -0.62
N GLY A 193 13.71 -27.02 -0.18
CA GLY A 193 14.71 -27.73 -1.00
C GLY A 193 15.32 -26.82 -2.06
N ARG A 194 16.52 -27.15 -2.55
CA ARG A 194 17.22 -26.29 -3.53
C ARG A 194 16.59 -26.35 -4.92
N GLU A 195 16.06 -27.52 -5.27
CA GLU A 195 15.39 -27.83 -6.52
C GLU A 195 14.12 -27.01 -6.75
N ASN A 196 13.49 -26.52 -5.69
CA ASN A 196 12.29 -25.67 -5.77
C ASN A 196 12.59 -24.16 -5.65
N LEU A 197 13.86 -23.77 -5.71
CA LEU A 197 14.33 -22.39 -5.53
C LEU A 197 15.04 -21.83 -6.77
N GLY A 198 14.82 -22.45 -7.93
CA GLY A 198 15.44 -22.08 -9.19
C GLY A 198 16.77 -22.80 -9.45
N PRO A 199 17.57 -22.33 -10.43
CA PRO A 199 17.40 -21.08 -11.18
C PRO A 199 16.13 -21.06 -12.03
N TRP A 200 15.47 -19.91 -12.08
CA TRP A 200 14.24 -19.71 -12.84
C TRP A 200 14.54 -19.16 -14.23
N THR A 201 13.77 -19.57 -15.22
CA THR A 201 13.70 -18.88 -16.52
C THR A 201 12.91 -17.58 -16.41
N ASP A 202 13.09 -16.64 -17.35
CA ASP A 202 12.33 -15.38 -17.40
C ASP A 202 10.80 -15.61 -17.33
N PHE A 203 10.33 -16.67 -17.99
CA PHE A 203 8.92 -17.06 -17.97
C PHE A 203 8.46 -17.56 -16.59
N GLU A 204 9.22 -18.48 -15.97
CA GLU A 204 8.89 -19.00 -14.63
C GLU A 204 8.93 -17.89 -13.58
N TRP A 205 9.89 -16.98 -13.70
CA TRP A 205 10.01 -15.81 -12.83
C TRP A 205 8.82 -14.86 -12.99
N GLY A 206 8.40 -14.59 -14.23
CA GLY A 206 7.17 -13.84 -14.51
C GLY A 206 5.92 -14.53 -13.95
N MET A 207 5.86 -15.86 -14.04
CA MET A 207 4.75 -16.66 -13.52
C MET A 207 4.69 -16.64 -11.98
N LEU A 208 5.83 -16.68 -11.28
CA LEU A 208 5.88 -16.55 -9.82
C LEU A 208 5.33 -15.21 -9.36
N ASN A 209 5.75 -14.11 -10.00
CA ASN A 209 5.26 -12.77 -9.69
C ASN A 209 3.77 -12.62 -10.03
N GLY A 210 3.33 -13.11 -11.21
CA GLY A 210 1.92 -13.05 -11.60
C GLY A 210 0.99 -13.82 -10.65
N LYS A 211 1.42 -15.00 -10.18
CA LYS A 211 0.68 -15.75 -9.15
C LYS A 211 0.60 -14.99 -7.83
N LEU A 212 1.70 -14.37 -7.41
CA LEU A 212 1.74 -13.57 -6.19
C LEU A 212 0.77 -12.38 -6.28
N SER A 213 0.81 -11.62 -7.38
CA SER A 213 -0.12 -10.51 -7.62
C SER A 213 -1.57 -10.96 -7.60
N ALA A 214 -1.89 -12.08 -8.27
CA ALA A 214 -3.26 -12.59 -8.30
C ALA A 214 -3.77 -12.96 -6.89
N LEU A 215 -2.96 -13.64 -6.08
CA LEU A 215 -3.35 -14.04 -4.73
C LEU A 215 -3.44 -12.84 -3.77
N ARG A 216 -2.51 -11.88 -3.88
CA ARG A 216 -2.54 -10.63 -3.11
C ARG A 216 -3.76 -9.77 -3.45
N TRP A 217 -4.09 -9.66 -4.74
CA TRP A 217 -5.29 -8.96 -5.21
C TRP A 217 -6.57 -9.59 -4.67
N VAL A 218 -6.65 -10.92 -4.64
CA VAL A 218 -7.77 -11.65 -4.00
C VAL A 218 -7.89 -11.34 -2.51
N LEU A 219 -6.78 -11.08 -1.82
CA LEU A 219 -6.75 -10.66 -0.41
C LEU A 219 -6.87 -9.14 -0.21
N GLY A 220 -7.14 -8.37 -1.27
CA GLY A 220 -7.45 -6.94 -1.18
C GLY A 220 -6.27 -5.99 -1.37
N ASP A 221 -5.08 -6.49 -1.74
CA ASP A 221 -3.98 -5.63 -2.19
C ASP A 221 -4.29 -5.07 -3.60
N ASP A 222 -3.65 -3.95 -3.95
CA ASP A 222 -3.75 -3.40 -5.30
C ASP A 222 -3.08 -4.32 -6.34
N TRP A 223 -3.59 -4.26 -7.56
CA TRP A 223 -2.98 -4.95 -8.69
C TRP A 223 -1.54 -4.44 -8.90
N ASP A 224 -0.60 -5.33 -9.23
CA ASP A 224 0.84 -5.08 -9.37
C ASP A 224 1.66 -4.82 -8.09
N MET A 225 1.10 -5.04 -6.88
CA MET A 225 1.89 -4.99 -5.62
C MET A 225 2.87 -6.17 -5.49
N LEU A 226 4.04 -6.05 -6.15
CA LEU A 226 5.11 -7.05 -6.25
C LEU A 226 6.29 -6.81 -5.28
N ASP A 227 6.10 -5.93 -4.30
CA ASP A 227 7.14 -5.67 -3.31
C ASP A 227 7.32 -6.87 -2.38
N THR A 228 8.56 -7.36 -2.35
CA THR A 228 9.03 -8.52 -1.57
C THR A 228 10.46 -8.27 -1.13
#